data_AF-A0A412KCM9-F1
#
_entry.id   AF-A0A412KCM9-F1
#
_cell.length_a   1.000
_cell.length_b   1.000
_cell.length_c   1.000
_cell.angle_alpha   90.00
_cell.angle_beta   90.00
_cell.angle_gamma   90.00
#
_symmetry.space_group_name_H-M   'P 1'
#
loop_
_entity.id
_entity.type
_entity.pdbx_description
1 polymer ?
#
loop_
_entity_poly.entity_id
_entity_poly.type
_entity_poly.pdbx_seq_one_letter_code
_entity_poly.pdbx_strand_id
1 'polypeptide(L)'
;MKNGTVKISCALAALALVVTAGLSGCGANSDDANSATQQSSVSGQNNEAGKKSVVKTPDLSKISWNVDPAAEGNTPRLALSYTNGLDVDLLEFKVSYSLKNEVTDDQLQSLFGGDDWTTPEDVRDSGLSCDAIKYVAVGESGMEYCTVGAFKTSVTNQMDLWNVAQIDAEYYDSSNKTFQKIQYFPSNKRTVKEGPATAAFKWVAGKHASMIPKPDVSVVKNMNDSDDSLYFHAYSADPNMMQNYVSQCEQMGWKVESQTEYTTAFAVKDGYKLTVQQSDYMSVSLNKEE
;
A
#
# COMPACT_ATOMS: atom_id res chain seq x y z
N MET A 1 -42.44 -28.09 -20.87
CA MET A 1 -42.46 -27.46 -19.53
C MET A 1 -41.26 -26.53 -19.49
N LYS A 2 -41.52 -25.22 -19.39
CA LYS A 2 -40.52 -24.15 -19.43
C LYS A 2 -40.00 -23.94 -18.01
N ASN A 3 -38.71 -24.14 -17.75
CA ASN A 3 -38.10 -23.77 -16.47
C ASN A 3 -37.56 -22.35 -16.58
N GLY A 4 -38.17 -21.45 -15.82
CA GLY A 4 -37.91 -20.01 -15.80
C GLY A 4 -36.65 -19.66 -15.02
N THR A 5 -35.90 -18.73 -15.59
CA THR A 5 -34.73 -18.07 -15.00
C THR A 5 -35.20 -16.98 -14.05
N VAL A 6 -34.81 -17.05 -12.78
CA VAL A 6 -35.04 -15.98 -11.79
C VAL A 6 -33.92 -14.95 -11.93
N LYS A 7 -34.26 -13.73 -12.35
CA LYS A 7 -33.35 -12.59 -12.36
C LYS A 7 -33.41 -11.89 -11.00
N ILE A 8 -32.30 -11.90 -10.26
CA ILE A 8 -32.13 -11.11 -9.05
C ILE A 8 -31.65 -9.71 -9.47
N SER A 9 -32.51 -8.71 -9.30
CA SER A 9 -32.19 -7.30 -9.53
C SER A 9 -31.63 -6.71 -8.24
N CYS A 10 -30.34 -6.36 -8.24
CA CYS A 10 -29.74 -5.53 -7.19
C CYS A 10 -30.03 -4.06 -7.49
N ALA A 11 -30.96 -3.48 -6.72
CA ALA A 11 -31.19 -2.04 -6.71
C ALA A 11 -30.15 -1.36 -5.79
N LEU A 12 -29.24 -0.58 -6.36
CA LEU A 12 -28.39 0.35 -5.62
C LEU A 12 -29.20 1.59 -5.25
N ALA A 13 -29.52 1.74 -3.97
CA ALA A 13 -30.06 2.97 -3.40
C ALA A 13 -28.91 3.95 -3.12
N ALA A 14 -28.82 5.02 -3.91
CA ALA A 14 -27.91 6.13 -3.68
C ALA A 14 -28.43 6.99 -2.51
N LEU A 15 -27.68 7.04 -1.41
CA LEU A 15 -27.96 7.93 -0.29
C LEU A 15 -27.21 9.26 -0.50
N ALA A 16 -27.93 10.30 -0.95
CA ALA A 16 -27.40 11.65 -1.07
C ALA A 16 -27.34 12.31 0.31
N LEU A 17 -26.12 12.63 0.76
CA LEU A 17 -25.87 13.31 2.03
C LEU A 17 -25.71 14.81 1.77
N VAL A 18 -26.73 15.57 2.18
CA VAL A 18 -26.79 17.04 2.11
C VAL A 18 -25.92 17.61 3.22
N VAL A 19 -24.81 18.28 2.86
CA VAL A 19 -24.02 19.08 3.80
C VAL A 19 -24.51 20.52 3.74
N THR A 20 -25.18 20.96 4.81
CA THR A 20 -25.55 22.36 5.04
C THR A 20 -24.33 23.15 5.52
N ALA A 21 -23.95 24.16 4.75
CA ALA A 21 -22.91 25.12 5.12
C ALA A 21 -23.49 26.16 6.09
N GLY A 22 -22.99 26.18 7.34
CA GLY A 22 -23.20 27.25 8.29
C GLY A 22 -21.97 28.17 8.33
N LEU A 23 -22.10 29.36 7.73
CA LEU A 23 -21.18 30.49 7.91
C LEU A 23 -21.67 31.34 9.08
N SER A 24 -20.87 31.50 10.12
CA SER A 24 -20.96 32.66 11.03
C SER A 24 -19.71 32.75 11.91
N GLY A 25 -18.92 33.80 11.70
CA GLY A 25 -17.77 34.14 12.53
C GLY A 25 -17.25 35.53 12.18
N CYS A 26 -18.01 36.56 12.50
CA CYS A 26 -17.56 37.96 12.48
C CYS A 26 -16.64 38.20 13.69
N GLY A 27 -15.37 38.53 13.46
CA GLY A 27 -14.47 39.06 14.48
C GLY A 27 -14.25 40.56 14.23
N ALA A 28 -14.86 41.40 15.06
CA ALA A 28 -14.68 42.84 15.04
C ALA A 28 -13.45 43.26 15.85
N ASN A 29 -12.67 44.18 15.28
CA ASN A 29 -11.61 44.95 15.93
C ASN A 29 -12.20 45.93 16.95
N SER A 30 -11.51 46.13 18.07
CA SER A 30 -11.56 47.37 18.83
C SER A 30 -10.20 47.59 19.51
N ASP A 31 -9.47 48.57 18.99
CA ASP A 31 -8.37 49.27 19.68
C ASP A 31 -8.94 50.08 20.86
N ASP A 32 -8.23 50.15 21.98
CA ASP A 32 -7.65 51.42 22.47
C ASP A 32 -6.92 51.33 23.83
N ALA A 33 -5.91 52.21 23.92
CA ALA A 33 -5.36 52.89 25.11
C ALA A 33 -4.30 52.20 26.04
N ASN A 34 -3.05 52.22 25.54
CA ASN A 34 -1.89 52.97 26.06
C ASN A 34 -1.73 53.28 27.57
N SER A 35 -0.59 52.87 28.17
CA SER A 35 0.13 53.65 29.20
C SER A 35 1.62 53.25 29.29
N ALA A 36 2.51 54.24 29.22
CA ALA A 36 3.97 54.15 29.23
C ALA A 36 4.52 53.76 30.64
N THR A 37 5.69 53.14 30.81
CA THR A 37 7.03 53.80 30.79
C THR A 37 8.17 52.75 30.86
N GLN A 38 9.31 53.14 30.28
CA GLN A 38 10.60 52.45 30.07
C GLN A 38 11.25 51.77 31.30
N GLN A 39 12.00 50.67 31.08
CA GLN A 39 13.47 50.65 31.27
C GLN A 39 14.15 49.38 30.69
N SER A 40 15.17 49.66 29.87
CA SER A 40 16.28 48.94 29.24
C SER A 40 16.71 47.51 29.65
N SER A 41 16.91 46.71 28.59
CA SER A 41 18.07 45.85 28.23
C SER A 41 18.47 44.66 29.12
N VAL A 42 18.10 43.45 28.68
CA VAL A 42 19.03 42.31 28.51
C VAL A 42 18.57 41.51 27.28
N SER A 43 19.44 41.37 26.28
CA SER A 43 19.26 40.55 25.08
C SER A 43 19.21 39.06 25.43
N GLY A 44 18.05 38.44 25.28
CA GLY A 44 17.82 37.00 25.51
C GLY A 44 17.38 36.28 24.24
N GLN A 45 18.27 35.41 23.76
CA GLN A 45 18.04 34.12 23.11
C GLN A 45 16.95 33.96 22.03
N ASN A 46 17.45 33.84 20.80
CA ASN A 46 17.03 32.92 19.73
C ASN A 46 15.77 32.09 20.00
N ASN A 47 14.68 32.43 19.30
CA ASN A 47 13.63 31.49 18.95
C ASN A 47 13.57 31.38 17.43
N GLU A 48 14.44 30.53 16.86
CA GLU A 48 14.14 29.90 15.57
C GLU A 48 13.01 28.88 15.82
N ALA A 49 11.78 29.36 15.71
CA ALA A 49 10.63 28.49 15.55
C ALA A 49 10.87 27.63 14.30
N GLY A 50 10.98 26.32 14.52
CA GLY A 50 11.38 25.34 13.52
C GLY A 50 10.67 25.54 12.19
N LYS A 51 11.45 25.75 11.14
CA LYS A 51 11.00 25.55 9.76
C LYS A 51 10.51 24.11 9.67
N LYS A 52 9.19 23.91 9.62
CA LYS A 52 8.61 22.68 9.06
C LYS A 52 9.25 22.51 7.69
N SER A 53 10.13 21.51 7.55
CA SER A 53 10.68 21.13 6.27
C SER A 53 9.52 20.82 5.35
N VAL A 54 9.37 21.59 4.28
CA VAL A 54 8.37 21.32 3.25
C VAL A 54 8.87 20.07 2.53
N VAL A 55 8.30 18.90 2.86
CA VAL A 55 8.59 17.66 2.16
C VAL A 55 8.12 17.82 0.71
N LYS A 56 9.09 18.03 -0.18
CA LYS A 56 8.87 18.07 -1.62
C LYS A 56 8.32 16.69 -2.03
N THR A 57 7.18 16.68 -2.71
CA THR A 57 6.64 15.43 -3.28
C THR A 57 7.71 14.80 -4.17
N PRO A 58 8.02 13.49 -4.00
CA PRO A 58 8.97 12.81 -4.85
C PRO A 58 8.58 12.91 -6.33
N ASP A 59 9.59 13.05 -7.18
CA ASP A 59 9.41 13.10 -8.63
C ASP A 59 9.40 11.68 -9.20
N LEU A 60 8.22 11.15 -9.52
CA LEU A 60 8.06 9.77 -9.99
C LEU A 60 8.74 9.51 -11.34
N SER A 61 9.10 10.54 -12.12
CA SER A 61 9.87 10.30 -13.35
C SER A 61 11.28 9.78 -13.09
N LYS A 62 11.77 9.82 -11.85
CA LYS A 62 13.05 9.20 -11.46
C LYS A 62 12.96 7.69 -11.30
N ILE A 63 11.77 7.09 -11.23
CA ILE A 63 11.62 5.64 -11.25
C ILE A 63 11.76 5.18 -12.71
N SER A 64 12.81 4.42 -12.99
CA SER A 64 12.97 3.76 -14.30
C SER A 64 12.15 2.49 -14.26
N TRP A 65 11.30 2.26 -15.26
CA TRP A 65 10.48 1.04 -15.33
C TRP A 65 10.10 0.68 -16.76
N ASN A 66 9.79 -0.60 -16.96
CA ASN A 66 9.32 -1.18 -18.21
C ASN A 66 8.41 -2.38 -17.90
N VAL A 67 7.51 -2.70 -18.82
CA VAL A 67 6.76 -3.96 -18.79
C VAL A 67 7.22 -4.80 -19.97
N ASP A 68 7.86 -5.91 -19.68
CA ASP A 68 8.39 -6.85 -20.66
C ASP A 68 8.10 -8.30 -20.25
N PRO A 69 8.15 -9.25 -21.20
CA PRO A 69 8.13 -10.68 -20.89
C PRO A 69 9.19 -11.10 -19.88
N ALA A 70 8.78 -11.78 -18.81
CA ALA A 70 9.66 -12.47 -17.87
C ALA A 70 9.15 -13.89 -17.59
N ALA A 71 10.06 -14.80 -17.22
CA ALA A 71 9.72 -16.21 -16.98
C ALA A 71 9.20 -16.43 -15.55
N GLU A 72 7.93 -16.78 -15.41
CA GLU A 72 7.35 -17.32 -14.18
C GLU A 72 7.50 -18.85 -14.22
N GLY A 73 8.63 -19.36 -13.70
CA GLY A 73 9.03 -20.75 -13.88
C GLY A 73 9.30 -21.05 -15.36
N ASN A 74 8.47 -21.90 -15.98
CA ASN A 74 8.56 -22.23 -17.41
C ASN A 74 7.55 -21.46 -18.28
N THR A 75 6.73 -20.60 -17.67
CA THR A 75 5.69 -19.86 -18.39
C THR A 75 6.08 -18.39 -18.52
N PRO A 76 6.20 -17.86 -19.74
CA PRO A 76 6.46 -16.44 -19.93
C PRO A 76 5.19 -15.62 -19.59
N ARG A 77 5.36 -14.53 -18.84
CA ARG A 77 4.32 -13.61 -18.34
C ARG A 77 4.74 -12.16 -18.57
N LEU A 78 3.80 -11.21 -18.62
CA LEU A 78 4.15 -9.79 -18.57
C LEU A 78 4.61 -9.46 -17.14
N ALA A 79 5.74 -8.77 -17.04
CA ALA A 79 6.29 -8.35 -15.76
C ALA A 79 6.74 -6.89 -15.81
N LEU A 80 6.36 -6.15 -14.78
CA LEU A 80 6.91 -4.84 -14.48
C LEU A 80 8.29 -5.02 -13.86
N SER A 81 9.32 -4.49 -14.50
CA SER A 81 10.63 -4.29 -13.87
C SER A 81 10.83 -2.81 -13.58
N TYR A 82 11.39 -2.48 -12.41
CA TYR A 82 11.55 -1.10 -11.99
C TYR A 82 12.76 -0.89 -11.08
N THR A 83 13.31 0.32 -11.08
CA THR A 83 14.42 0.75 -10.21
C THR A 83 14.03 2.01 -9.45
N ASN A 84 14.18 2.00 -8.13
CA ASN A 84 13.88 3.14 -7.27
C ASN A 84 14.97 4.23 -7.39
N GLY A 85 14.78 5.18 -8.31
CA GLY A 85 15.64 6.37 -8.43
C GLY A 85 15.23 7.54 -7.54
N LEU A 86 14.27 7.37 -6.62
CA LEU A 86 13.88 8.42 -5.68
C LEU A 86 14.93 8.58 -4.58
N ASP A 87 14.81 9.68 -3.83
CA ASP A 87 15.64 9.93 -2.63
C ASP A 87 14.98 9.38 -1.34
N VAL A 88 13.99 8.49 -1.50
CA VAL A 88 13.18 7.85 -0.44
C VAL A 88 12.93 6.39 -0.79
N ASP A 89 12.68 5.56 0.22
CA ASP A 89 12.40 4.13 0.01
C ASP A 89 10.95 3.94 -0.46
N LEU A 90 10.73 3.00 -1.38
CA LEU A 90 9.40 2.63 -1.85
C LEU A 90 8.84 1.49 -1.00
N LEU A 91 7.54 1.56 -0.71
CA LEU A 91 6.74 0.50 -0.10
C LEU A 91 5.76 -0.13 -1.08
N GLU A 92 5.40 0.63 -2.12
CA GLU A 92 4.46 0.23 -3.15
C GLU A 92 4.79 0.98 -4.44
N PHE A 93 4.75 0.29 -5.58
CA PHE A 93 4.83 0.85 -6.92
C PHE A 93 3.86 0.08 -7.83
N LYS A 94 2.80 0.76 -8.27
CA LYS A 94 1.75 0.18 -9.10
C LYS A 94 1.62 0.94 -10.39
N VAL A 95 1.43 0.20 -11.48
CA VAL A 95 1.09 0.77 -12.78
C VAL A 95 -0.23 0.18 -13.23
N SER A 96 -1.25 1.04 -13.36
CA SER A 96 -2.58 0.67 -13.82
C SER A 96 -2.81 1.16 -15.23
N TYR A 97 -3.53 0.35 -16.01
CA TYR A 97 -3.71 0.56 -17.42
C TYR A 97 -5.18 0.62 -17.80
N SER A 98 -5.48 1.43 -18.82
CA SER A 98 -6.80 1.51 -19.44
C SER A 98 -6.72 0.96 -20.86
N LEU A 99 -7.74 0.21 -21.28
CA LEU A 99 -7.86 -0.21 -22.68
C LEU A 99 -7.88 0.99 -23.62
N LYS A 100 -7.27 0.83 -24.77
CA LYS A 100 -7.41 1.77 -25.89
C LYS A 100 -8.85 1.73 -26.40
N ASN A 101 -9.36 2.87 -26.84
CA ASN A 101 -10.76 3.03 -27.23
C ASN A 101 -11.15 2.16 -28.44
N GLU A 102 -10.20 1.85 -29.30
CA GLU A 102 -10.36 1.05 -30.51
C GLU A 102 -10.37 -0.47 -30.30
N VAL A 103 -10.14 -0.95 -29.07
CA VAL A 103 -10.04 -2.38 -28.79
C VAL A 103 -11.41 -3.06 -28.89
N THR A 104 -11.51 -4.05 -29.79
CA THR A 104 -12.74 -4.81 -30.04
C THR A 104 -12.86 -6.04 -29.14
N ASP A 105 -14.08 -6.54 -28.98
CA ASP A 105 -14.32 -7.78 -28.23
C ASP A 105 -13.67 -8.99 -28.88
N ASP A 106 -13.58 -9.03 -30.22
CA ASP A 106 -12.87 -10.09 -30.94
C ASP A 106 -11.36 -10.10 -30.59
N GLN A 107 -10.74 -8.93 -30.43
CA GLN A 107 -9.34 -8.84 -30.00
C GLN A 107 -9.18 -9.34 -28.56
N LEU A 108 -10.09 -8.95 -27.67
CA LEU A 108 -10.08 -9.40 -26.27
C LEU A 108 -10.29 -10.92 -26.19
N GLN A 109 -11.28 -11.45 -26.91
CA GLN A 109 -11.55 -12.88 -26.97
C GLN A 109 -10.37 -13.65 -27.55
N SER A 110 -9.72 -13.14 -28.60
CA SER A 110 -8.56 -13.80 -29.20
C SER A 110 -7.34 -13.83 -28.26
N LEU A 111 -7.18 -12.82 -27.42
CA LEU A 111 -5.97 -12.64 -26.60
C LEU A 111 -6.13 -13.14 -25.16
N PHE A 112 -7.37 -13.22 -24.66
CA PHE A 112 -7.68 -13.61 -23.28
C PHE A 112 -8.66 -14.79 -23.20
N GLY A 113 -9.41 -15.09 -24.26
CA GLY A 113 -10.51 -16.06 -24.26
C GLY A 113 -10.12 -17.54 -24.37
N GLY A 114 -8.96 -17.92 -23.82
CA GLY A 114 -8.47 -19.31 -23.80
C GLY A 114 -8.80 -20.08 -22.51
N ASP A 115 -9.08 -19.37 -21.42
CA ASP A 115 -9.66 -19.95 -20.22
C ASP A 115 -11.17 -19.73 -20.28
N ASP A 116 -11.97 -20.79 -20.11
CA ASP A 116 -13.45 -20.81 -20.30
C ASP A 116 -14.22 -19.70 -19.52
N TRP A 117 -13.55 -18.97 -18.63
CA TRP A 117 -14.14 -18.08 -17.63
C TRP A 117 -13.76 -16.59 -17.82
N THR A 118 -12.94 -16.24 -18.81
CA THR A 118 -12.55 -14.83 -19.05
C THR A 118 -13.26 -14.29 -20.29
N THR A 119 -14.27 -13.44 -20.10
CA THR A 119 -14.97 -12.76 -21.18
C THR A 119 -14.33 -11.41 -21.51
N PRO A 120 -14.60 -10.82 -22.69
CA PRO A 120 -14.20 -9.45 -22.99
C PRO A 120 -14.68 -8.41 -21.96
N GLU A 121 -15.88 -8.61 -21.38
CA GLU A 121 -16.42 -7.75 -20.32
C GLU A 121 -15.57 -7.85 -19.05
N ASP A 122 -15.18 -9.06 -18.63
CA ASP A 122 -14.32 -9.25 -17.46
C ASP A 122 -12.96 -8.54 -17.60
N VAL A 123 -12.38 -8.56 -18.81
CA VAL A 123 -11.12 -7.86 -19.10
C VAL A 123 -11.30 -6.33 -19.01
N ARG A 124 -12.43 -5.82 -19.52
CA ARG A 124 -12.75 -4.39 -19.47
C ARG A 124 -12.96 -3.90 -18.04
N ASP A 125 -13.70 -4.68 -17.24
CA ASP A 125 -14.04 -4.34 -15.87
C ASP A 125 -12.84 -4.45 -14.92
N SER A 126 -11.99 -5.46 -15.13
CA SER A 126 -10.84 -5.70 -14.28
C SER A 126 -9.68 -4.74 -14.56
N GLY A 127 -9.45 -4.41 -15.84
CA GLY A 127 -8.25 -3.69 -16.27
C GLY A 127 -6.95 -4.48 -16.09
N LEU A 128 -5.86 -3.98 -16.66
CA LEU A 128 -4.51 -4.52 -16.44
C LEU A 128 -3.79 -3.72 -15.36
N SER A 129 -3.16 -4.43 -14.43
CA SER A 129 -2.39 -3.85 -13.33
C SER A 129 -1.10 -4.63 -13.08
N CYS A 130 -0.03 -3.91 -12.73
CA CYS A 130 1.21 -4.50 -12.25
C CYS A 130 1.49 -3.91 -10.87
N ASP A 131 1.32 -4.71 -9.82
CA ASP A 131 1.18 -4.22 -8.45
C ASP A 131 2.33 -4.70 -7.55
N ALA A 132 3.43 -3.94 -7.49
CA ALA A 132 4.55 -4.30 -6.63
C ALA A 132 4.36 -3.70 -5.22
N ILE A 133 4.04 -4.52 -4.23
CA ILE A 133 3.80 -4.10 -2.83
C ILE A 133 4.93 -4.56 -1.92
N LYS A 134 6.15 -4.06 -2.16
CA LYS A 134 7.36 -4.46 -1.43
C LYS A 134 8.24 -3.28 -1.05
N TYR A 135 9.08 -3.50 -0.04
CA TYR A 135 10.12 -2.55 0.34
C TYR A 135 11.23 -2.52 -0.71
N VAL A 136 11.48 -1.37 -1.33
CA VAL A 136 12.59 -1.17 -2.27
C VAL A 136 13.39 0.05 -1.84
N ALA A 137 14.60 -0.19 -1.35
CA ALA A 137 15.49 0.87 -0.92
C ALA A 137 15.92 1.77 -2.08
N VAL A 138 16.39 2.98 -1.77
CA VAL A 138 16.98 3.89 -2.77
C VAL A 138 18.06 3.18 -3.59
N GLY A 139 17.93 3.24 -4.92
CA GLY A 139 18.85 2.63 -5.88
C GLY A 139 18.60 1.15 -6.17
N GLU A 140 17.77 0.47 -5.38
CA GLU A 140 17.45 -0.95 -5.58
C GLU A 140 16.37 -1.13 -6.65
N SER A 141 16.29 -2.37 -7.16
CA SER A 141 15.34 -2.75 -8.20
C SER A 141 14.35 -3.80 -7.73
N GLY A 142 13.18 -3.82 -8.37
CA GLY A 142 12.15 -4.82 -8.16
C GLY A 142 11.56 -5.30 -9.47
N MET A 143 10.87 -6.44 -9.40
CA MET A 143 10.08 -6.98 -10.51
C MET A 143 8.77 -7.54 -9.96
N GLU A 144 7.66 -7.35 -10.65
CA GLU A 144 6.37 -7.96 -10.32
C GLU A 144 5.59 -8.38 -11.57
N TYR A 145 4.86 -9.48 -11.49
CA TYR A 145 4.02 -9.94 -12.59
C TYR A 145 2.74 -9.11 -12.70
N CYS A 146 2.34 -8.83 -13.95
CA CYS A 146 1.11 -8.11 -14.23
C CYS A 146 -0.07 -9.08 -14.31
N THR A 147 -1.25 -8.61 -13.90
CA THR A 147 -2.51 -9.33 -13.96
C THR A 147 -3.58 -8.53 -14.68
N VAL A 148 -4.60 -9.24 -15.15
CA VAL A 148 -5.90 -8.65 -15.51
C VAL A 148 -6.90 -9.18 -14.49
N GLY A 149 -7.26 -8.36 -13.51
CA GLY A 149 -8.05 -8.84 -12.36
C GLY A 149 -7.36 -10.00 -11.64
N ALA A 150 -8.07 -11.12 -11.47
CA ALA A 150 -7.53 -12.34 -10.89
C ALA A 150 -6.73 -13.21 -11.89
N PHE A 151 -6.68 -12.82 -13.16
CA PHE A 151 -6.09 -13.61 -14.23
C PHE A 151 -4.63 -13.23 -14.47
N LYS A 152 -3.78 -14.25 -14.63
CA LYS A 152 -2.37 -14.05 -15.01
C LYS A 152 -2.27 -13.63 -16.48
N THR A 153 -1.45 -12.64 -16.77
CA THR A 153 -1.17 -12.19 -18.15
C THR A 153 -0.44 -13.27 -18.96
N SER A 154 -0.43 -13.17 -20.29
CA SER A 154 0.43 -13.97 -21.17
C SER A 154 1.30 -13.06 -22.04
N VAL A 155 2.34 -13.61 -22.65
CA VAL A 155 3.27 -12.83 -23.50
C VAL A 155 2.84 -12.67 -24.94
N THR A 156 1.59 -13.03 -25.26
CA THR A 156 0.96 -12.54 -26.48
C THR A 156 0.99 -11.01 -26.48
N ASN A 157 0.70 -10.36 -27.60
CA ASN A 157 0.65 -8.91 -27.74
C ASN A 157 -0.50 -8.23 -26.95
N GLN A 158 -0.86 -8.78 -25.79
CA GLN A 158 -1.84 -8.26 -24.84
C GLN A 158 -1.49 -6.82 -24.43
N MET A 159 -0.21 -6.50 -24.24
CA MET A 159 0.24 -5.15 -23.86
C MET A 159 -0.11 -4.07 -24.91
N ASP A 160 -0.24 -4.44 -26.19
CA ASP A 160 -0.55 -3.51 -27.27
C ASP A 160 -1.96 -2.89 -27.14
N LEU A 161 -2.84 -3.50 -26.35
CA LEU A 161 -4.22 -3.03 -26.17
C LEU A 161 -4.35 -1.91 -25.13
N TRP A 162 -3.27 -1.55 -24.43
CA TRP A 162 -3.35 -0.75 -23.21
C TRP A 162 -2.60 0.57 -23.31
N ASN A 163 -3.10 1.58 -22.59
CA ASN A 163 -2.40 2.81 -22.27
C ASN A 163 -2.17 2.90 -20.77
N VAL A 164 -1.04 3.48 -20.34
CA VAL A 164 -0.81 3.78 -18.92
C VAL A 164 -1.86 4.81 -18.47
N ALA A 165 -2.69 4.42 -17.50
CA ALA A 165 -3.75 5.26 -16.98
C ALA A 165 -3.28 6.03 -15.74
N GLN A 166 -2.63 5.32 -14.82
CA GLN A 166 -2.24 5.83 -13.51
C GLN A 166 -1.00 5.09 -13.00
N ILE A 167 -0.18 5.80 -12.24
CA ILE A 167 0.94 5.24 -11.48
C ILE A 167 0.71 5.60 -10.02
N ASP A 168 0.68 4.60 -9.15
CA ASP A 168 0.58 4.80 -7.70
C ASP A 168 1.89 4.41 -7.04
N ALA A 169 2.31 5.23 -6.07
CA ALA A 169 3.47 4.92 -5.26
C ALA A 169 3.19 5.24 -3.79
N GLU A 170 3.65 4.37 -2.91
CA GLU A 170 3.77 4.67 -1.49
C GLU A 170 5.25 4.68 -1.13
N TYR A 171 5.71 5.75 -0.49
CA TYR A 171 7.10 5.88 -0.07
C TYR A 171 7.21 6.08 1.42
N TYR A 172 8.32 5.61 1.99
CA TYR A 172 8.74 5.83 3.36
C TYR A 172 9.74 6.97 3.44
N ASP A 173 9.39 8.00 4.20
CA ASP A 173 10.30 9.09 4.58
C ASP A 173 10.93 8.78 5.94
N SER A 174 12.20 8.37 5.92
CA SER A 174 12.96 8.01 7.12
C SER A 174 13.25 9.19 8.05
N SER A 175 13.27 10.42 7.53
CA SER A 175 13.50 11.63 8.33
C SER A 175 12.28 11.95 9.19
N ASN A 176 11.09 11.79 8.62
CA ASN A 176 9.82 12.05 9.32
C ASN A 176 9.21 10.79 9.95
N LYS A 177 9.73 9.60 9.63
CA LYS A 177 9.20 8.29 10.03
C LYS A 177 7.73 8.12 9.63
N THR A 178 7.41 8.54 8.42
CA THR A 178 6.05 8.51 7.86
C THR A 178 6.03 7.85 6.49
N PHE A 179 4.91 7.26 6.10
CA PHE A 179 4.64 6.95 4.70
C PHE A 179 3.60 7.91 4.11
N GLN A 180 3.62 8.06 2.78
CA GLN A 180 2.65 8.84 2.02
C GLN A 180 2.38 8.15 0.69
N LYS A 181 1.10 8.05 0.34
CA LYS A 181 0.64 7.60 -0.98
C LYS A 181 0.53 8.77 -1.94
N ILE A 182 0.96 8.55 -3.18
CA ILE A 182 0.87 9.50 -4.28
C ILE A 182 0.40 8.80 -5.55
N GLN A 183 -0.41 9.51 -6.32
CA GLN A 183 -0.92 9.09 -7.62
C GLN A 183 -0.36 10.03 -8.68
N TYR A 184 0.07 9.48 -9.80
CA TYR A 184 0.48 10.24 -10.98
C TYR A 184 -0.37 9.85 -12.19
N PHE A 185 -0.89 10.88 -12.86
CA PHE A 185 -1.73 10.76 -14.04
C PHE A 185 -0.94 11.21 -15.28
N PRO A 186 -0.45 10.29 -16.12
CA PRO A 186 0.31 10.65 -17.31
C PRO A 186 -0.46 11.53 -18.29
N SER A 187 -1.78 11.36 -18.38
CA SER A 187 -2.67 12.08 -19.31
C SER A 187 -2.59 13.60 -19.18
N ASN A 188 -2.35 14.10 -17.97
CA ASN A 188 -2.25 15.53 -17.67
C ASN A 188 -0.98 15.90 -16.88
N LYS A 189 -0.06 14.95 -16.71
CA LYS A 189 1.21 15.09 -15.98
C LYS A 189 1.02 15.61 -14.55
N ARG A 190 -0.03 15.17 -13.87
CA ARG A 190 -0.38 15.62 -12.52
C ARG A 190 -0.03 14.57 -11.47
N THR A 191 0.60 15.01 -10.39
CA THR A 191 0.76 14.22 -9.16
C THR A 191 -0.21 14.69 -8.08
N VAL A 192 -0.84 13.76 -7.37
CA VAL A 192 -1.77 14.01 -6.26
C VAL A 192 -1.29 13.22 -5.05
N LYS A 193 -1.34 13.83 -3.85
CA LYS A 193 -1.15 13.11 -2.59
C LYS A 193 -2.48 12.52 -2.14
N GLU A 194 -2.49 11.24 -1.78
CA GLU A 194 -3.65 10.63 -1.14
C GLU A 194 -3.61 10.90 0.36
N GLY A 195 -4.42 11.88 0.79
CA GLY A 195 -4.52 12.22 2.21
C GLY A 195 -3.20 12.71 2.83
N PRO A 196 -3.18 12.85 4.17
CA PRO A 196 -1.98 13.22 4.89
C PRO A 196 -0.99 12.05 5.03
N ALA A 197 0.29 12.39 5.24
CA ALA A 197 1.30 11.40 5.61
C ALA A 197 0.92 10.73 6.94
N THR A 198 1.19 9.43 7.03
CA THR A 198 0.82 8.59 8.19
C THR A 198 2.08 8.08 8.86
N ALA A 199 2.07 7.92 10.19
CA ALA A 199 3.19 7.33 10.92
C ALA A 199 3.52 5.94 10.38
N ALA A 200 4.80 5.70 10.08
CA ALA A 200 5.23 4.44 9.46
C ALA A 200 5.26 3.26 10.43
N PHE A 201 5.33 3.54 11.74
CA PHE A 201 5.28 2.52 12.76
C PHE A 201 4.66 3.08 14.04
N LYS A 202 3.53 2.47 14.45
CA LYS A 202 2.97 2.62 15.78
C LYS A 202 2.73 1.24 16.38
N TRP A 203 3.39 0.93 17.48
CA TRP A 203 3.14 -0.30 18.24
C TRP A 203 2.02 -0.08 19.25
N VAL A 204 1.08 -1.01 19.34
CA VAL A 204 -0.04 -0.93 20.29
C VAL A 204 0.42 -1.37 21.68
N ALA A 205 -0.27 -0.88 22.71
CA ALA A 205 -0.01 -1.24 24.12
C ALA A 205 -1.02 -2.27 24.66
N GLY A 206 -1.67 -3.03 23.78
CA GLY A 206 -2.72 -4.00 24.12
C GLY A 206 -2.19 -5.35 24.64
N LYS A 207 -3.11 -6.15 25.18
CA LYS A 207 -2.84 -7.50 25.71
C LYS A 207 -2.09 -8.35 24.69
N HIS A 208 -2.56 -8.39 23.45
CA HIS A 208 -1.97 -9.20 22.37
C HIS A 208 -0.54 -8.78 22.04
N ALA A 209 -0.26 -7.47 22.00
CA ALA A 209 1.09 -6.97 21.71
C ALA A 209 2.13 -7.30 22.79
N SER A 210 1.70 -7.70 24.00
CA SER A 210 2.59 -8.21 25.04
C SER A 210 2.91 -9.71 24.89
N MET A 211 2.16 -10.43 24.06
CA MET A 211 2.32 -11.88 23.85
C MET A 211 3.35 -12.22 22.77
N ILE A 212 3.66 -11.26 21.89
CA ILE A 212 4.56 -11.43 20.75
C ILE A 212 5.60 -10.31 20.73
N PRO A 213 6.76 -10.51 20.09
CA PRO A 213 7.80 -9.49 20.05
C PRO A 213 7.36 -8.30 19.21
N LYS A 214 7.83 -7.11 19.57
CA LYS A 214 7.76 -5.96 18.68
C LYS A 214 8.78 -6.16 17.56
N PRO A 215 8.38 -6.11 16.27
CA PRO A 215 9.34 -6.31 15.17
C PRO A 215 10.36 -5.16 15.14
N ASP A 216 11.62 -5.51 14.89
CA ASP A 216 12.71 -4.55 14.71
C ASP A 216 12.78 -4.08 13.25
N VAL A 217 11.79 -3.28 12.85
CA VAL A 217 11.70 -2.69 11.51
C VAL A 217 11.28 -1.24 11.58
N SER A 218 11.53 -0.50 10.51
CA SER A 218 11.13 0.92 10.42
C SER A 218 9.66 1.10 10.04
N VAL A 219 9.06 0.11 9.37
CA VAL A 219 7.72 0.24 8.78
C VAL A 219 6.85 -0.93 9.18
N VAL A 220 5.75 -0.62 9.87
CA VAL A 220 4.66 -1.55 10.20
C VAL A 220 3.34 -0.92 9.79
N LYS A 221 2.62 -1.60 8.89
CA LYS A 221 1.33 -1.20 8.34
C LYS A 221 0.23 -2.18 8.74
N ASN A 222 -1.02 -1.75 8.57
CA ASN A 222 -2.21 -2.55 8.82
C ASN A 222 -2.22 -3.22 10.21
N MET A 223 -1.65 -2.54 11.21
CA MET A 223 -1.73 -3.01 12.59
C MET A 223 -3.18 -2.93 13.05
N ASN A 224 -3.74 -4.06 13.44
CA ASN A 224 -5.06 -4.14 14.05
C ASN A 224 -4.98 -5.03 15.29
N ASP A 225 -5.49 -4.51 16.40
CA ASP A 225 -5.59 -5.21 17.68
C ASP A 225 -7.06 -5.17 18.08
N SER A 226 -7.70 -6.33 18.01
CA SER A 226 -9.11 -6.56 18.31
C SER A 226 -9.24 -7.50 19.51
N ASP A 227 -10.47 -7.77 19.96
CA ASP A 227 -10.71 -8.55 21.18
C ASP A 227 -10.10 -9.96 21.14
N ASP A 228 -10.10 -10.60 19.96
CA ASP A 228 -9.66 -11.98 19.78
C ASP A 228 -8.46 -12.13 18.82
N SER A 229 -7.91 -11.03 18.29
CA SER A 229 -6.76 -11.11 17.39
C SER A 229 -5.89 -9.86 17.34
N LEU A 230 -4.62 -10.05 16.97
CA LEU A 230 -3.72 -9.00 16.53
C LEU A 230 -3.07 -9.40 15.21
N TYR A 231 -3.03 -8.49 14.25
CA TYR A 231 -2.28 -8.69 13.00
C TYR A 231 -1.56 -7.43 12.57
N PHE A 232 -0.46 -7.59 11.84
CA PHE A 232 0.26 -6.48 11.21
C PHE A 232 1.13 -6.95 10.04
N HIS A 233 1.53 -6.00 9.19
CA HIS A 233 2.49 -6.20 8.12
C HIS A 233 3.77 -5.41 8.42
N ALA A 234 4.92 -6.06 8.42
CA ALA A 234 6.24 -5.46 8.60
C ALA A 234 6.99 -5.45 7.27
N TYR A 235 7.56 -4.29 6.92
CA TYR A 235 8.29 -4.09 5.67
C TYR A 235 9.76 -3.84 5.96
N SER A 236 10.63 -4.53 5.22
CA SER A 236 12.09 -4.41 5.32
C SER A 236 12.74 -4.89 4.02
N ALA A 237 13.93 -4.37 3.73
CA ALA A 237 14.82 -4.91 2.70
C ALA A 237 15.62 -6.13 3.20
N ASP A 238 15.56 -6.47 4.50
CA ASP A 238 16.25 -7.62 5.07
C ASP A 238 15.57 -8.94 4.63
N PRO A 239 16.23 -9.79 3.82
CA PRO A 239 15.67 -11.07 3.40
C PRO A 239 15.50 -12.05 4.57
N ASN A 240 16.16 -11.82 5.70
CA ASN A 240 16.08 -12.69 6.88
C ASN A 240 15.06 -12.19 7.92
N MET A 241 14.26 -11.17 7.61
CA MET A 241 13.30 -10.57 8.54
C MET A 241 12.40 -11.61 9.22
N MET A 242 11.82 -12.54 8.45
CA MET A 242 10.97 -13.60 9.01
C MET A 242 11.74 -14.48 9.99
N GLN A 243 12.93 -14.96 9.61
CA GLN A 243 13.73 -15.84 10.47
C GLN A 243 14.15 -15.13 11.76
N ASN A 244 14.57 -13.86 11.65
CA ASN A 244 14.91 -13.01 12.79
C ASN A 244 13.72 -12.82 13.73
N TYR A 245 12.51 -12.63 13.19
CA TYR A 245 11.29 -12.48 13.98
C TYR A 245 10.85 -13.79 14.62
N VAL A 246 10.94 -14.92 13.90
CA VAL A 246 10.66 -16.26 14.44
C VAL A 246 11.54 -16.56 15.65
N SER A 247 12.84 -16.27 15.57
CA SER A 247 13.75 -16.46 16.70
C SER A 247 13.41 -15.57 17.91
N GLN A 248 12.89 -14.36 17.69
CA GLN A 248 12.39 -13.51 18.78
C GLN A 248 11.11 -14.10 19.41
N CYS A 249 10.22 -14.70 18.61
CA CYS A 249 9.05 -15.40 19.13
C CYS A 249 9.46 -16.60 20.01
N GLU A 250 10.45 -17.37 19.58
CA GLU A 250 10.99 -18.49 20.37
C GLU A 250 11.62 -18.04 21.69
N GLN A 251 12.34 -16.91 21.69
CA GLN A 251 12.87 -16.28 22.92
C GLN A 251 11.75 -15.85 23.89
N MET A 252 10.57 -15.50 23.37
CA MET A 252 9.36 -15.27 24.17
C MET A 252 8.61 -16.56 24.55
N GLY A 253 9.16 -17.73 24.25
CA GLY A 253 8.64 -19.03 24.63
C GLY A 253 7.56 -19.60 23.70
N TRP A 254 7.36 -19.02 22.52
CA TRP A 254 6.60 -19.69 21.46
C TRP A 254 7.38 -20.89 20.93
N LYS A 255 6.69 -21.96 20.53
CA LYS A 255 7.32 -23.16 19.98
C LYS A 255 6.88 -23.34 18.54
N VAL A 256 7.82 -23.48 17.62
CA VAL A 256 7.50 -23.78 16.22
C VAL A 256 6.80 -25.15 16.15
N GLU A 257 5.65 -25.20 15.49
CA GLU A 257 4.91 -26.44 15.22
C GLU A 257 5.17 -26.92 13.79
N SER A 258 5.17 -25.99 12.83
CA SER A 258 5.52 -26.28 11.44
C SER A 258 6.16 -25.07 10.77
N GLN A 259 7.01 -25.33 9.78
CA GLN A 259 7.71 -24.30 9.03
C GLN A 259 7.88 -24.72 7.57
N THR A 260 7.58 -23.80 6.67
CA THR A 260 7.91 -23.82 5.25
C THR A 260 8.87 -22.67 4.94
N GLU A 261 9.24 -22.50 3.67
CA GLU A 261 10.03 -21.36 3.22
C GLU A 261 9.35 -20.01 3.49
N TYR A 262 8.01 -19.95 3.42
CA TYR A 262 7.25 -18.70 3.46
C TYR A 262 6.33 -18.58 4.68
N THR A 263 6.29 -19.59 5.55
CA THR A 263 5.34 -19.62 6.66
C THR A 263 5.89 -20.39 7.84
N THR A 264 5.76 -19.83 9.04
CA THR A 264 5.99 -20.50 10.31
C THR A 264 4.71 -20.45 11.13
N ALA A 265 4.18 -21.61 11.51
CA ALA A 265 3.10 -21.75 12.48
C ALA A 265 3.68 -22.21 13.82
N PHE A 266 3.22 -21.59 14.90
CA PHE A 266 3.63 -21.92 16.25
C PHE A 266 2.53 -22.72 16.96
N ALA A 267 2.95 -23.61 17.85
CA ALA A 267 2.06 -24.31 18.75
C ALA A 267 1.26 -23.31 19.60
N VAL A 268 0.02 -23.68 19.91
CA VAL A 268 -0.87 -22.87 20.74
C VAL A 268 -0.20 -22.54 22.06
N LYS A 269 -0.26 -21.26 22.43
CA LYS A 269 0.23 -20.75 23.70
C LYS A 269 -0.80 -19.80 24.28
N ASP A 270 -1.16 -20.00 25.54
CA ASP A 270 -2.10 -19.15 26.29
C ASP A 270 -3.47 -18.95 25.60
N GLY A 271 -3.92 -19.94 24.82
CA GLY A 271 -5.16 -19.91 24.06
C GLY A 271 -5.09 -19.15 22.73
N TYR A 272 -3.88 -18.92 22.19
CA TYR A 272 -3.67 -18.23 20.92
C TYR A 272 -2.78 -19.02 19.96
N LYS A 273 -3.09 -18.88 18.66
CA LYS A 273 -2.31 -19.35 17.51
C LYS A 273 -1.53 -18.19 16.92
N LEU A 274 -0.21 -18.34 16.84
CA LEU A 274 0.68 -17.39 16.18
C LEU A 274 1.11 -17.95 14.82
N THR A 275 1.03 -17.13 13.79
CA THR A 275 1.52 -17.44 12.45
C THR A 275 2.31 -16.25 11.91
N VAL A 276 3.47 -16.55 11.35
CA VAL A 276 4.34 -15.58 10.65
C VAL A 276 4.48 -16.04 9.21
N GLN A 277 4.24 -15.15 8.26
CA GLN A 277 4.34 -15.42 6.83
C GLN A 277 5.25 -14.39 6.15
N GLN A 278 6.05 -14.82 5.19
CA GLN A 278 6.87 -13.96 4.35
C GLN A 278 6.40 -14.05 2.91
N SER A 279 6.07 -12.89 2.32
CA SER A 279 5.95 -12.69 0.88
C SER A 279 6.74 -11.43 0.51
N ASP A 280 6.12 -10.44 -0.11
CA ASP A 280 6.68 -9.10 -0.35
C ASP A 280 6.92 -8.29 0.94
N TYR A 281 6.28 -8.72 2.03
CA TYR A 281 6.44 -8.22 3.39
C TYR A 281 6.23 -9.37 4.38
N MET A 282 6.59 -9.17 5.65
CA MET A 282 6.27 -10.14 6.70
C MET A 282 4.88 -9.83 7.26
N SER A 283 3.97 -10.80 7.19
CA SER A 283 2.69 -10.76 7.88
C SER A 283 2.77 -11.55 9.18
N VAL A 284 2.27 -10.97 10.27
CA VAL A 284 2.19 -11.64 11.57
C VAL A 284 0.75 -11.60 12.03
N SER A 285 0.24 -12.76 12.45
CA SER A 285 -1.11 -12.88 13.01
C SER A 285 -1.09 -13.69 14.30
N LEU A 286 -1.74 -13.18 15.32
CA LEU A 286 -2.01 -13.82 16.59
C LEU A 286 -3.53 -13.89 16.73
N ASN A 287 -4.10 -15.09 16.72
CA ASN A 287 -5.54 -15.29 16.79
C ASN A 287 -5.89 -16.17 17.98
N LYS A 288 -6.96 -15.85 18.70
CA LYS A 288 -7.48 -16.73 19.74
C LYS A 288 -7.89 -18.07 19.12
N GLU A 289 -7.58 -19.14 19.83
CA GLU A 289 -8.04 -20.46 19.45
C GLU A 289 -9.52 -20.64 19.85
N GLU A 290 -10.33 -21.13 18.90
CA GLU A 290 -11.72 -21.52 19.13
C GLU A 290 -11.82 -22.83 19.92
#